data_AF-A0A523WH19-F1
#
_entry.id   AF-A0A523WH19-F1
#
_cell.length_a   1.000
_cell.length_b   1.000
_cell.length_c   1.000
_cell.angle_alpha   90.00
_cell.angle_beta   90.00
_cell.angle_gamma   90.00
#
_symmetry.space_group_name_H-M   'P 1'
#
loop_
_entity.id
_entity.type
_entity.pdbx_description
1 polymer ?
#
loop_
_entity_poly.entity_id
_entity_poly.type
_entity_poly.pdbx_seq_one_letter_code
_entity_poly.pdbx_strand_id
1 'polypeptide(L)'
;MSPNHGGLSAGANISVTVTIDRDVVPQGGDYSDNISFTSNGGSATVAVTMHKSILAATPAQVDFGSTYASRQLVLQNESNDTLNWQGSADESYLGVTPNTGTLYASGSVNLTVSADRILLVDGTHTGN
;
A
#
# COMPACT_ATOMS: atom_id res chain seq x y z
N MET A 1 16.32 7.58 -14.92
CA MET A 1 16.01 7.54 -16.36
C MET A 1 17.24 7.07 -17.11
N SER A 2 17.08 6.28 -18.17
CA SER A 2 18.20 5.86 -19.03
C SER A 2 17.72 5.60 -20.47
N PRO A 3 18.49 6.03 -21.50
CA PRO A 3 19.64 6.92 -21.39
C PRO A 3 19.21 8.35 -20.99
N ASN A 4 20.12 9.13 -20.39
CA ASN A 4 19.87 10.53 -20.00
C ASN A 4 20.52 11.57 -20.94
N HIS A 5 21.22 11.11 -21.98
CA HIS A 5 21.79 11.91 -23.06
C HIS A 5 21.96 11.05 -24.31
N GLY A 6 22.11 11.67 -25.48
CA GLY A 6 22.30 10.97 -26.74
C GLY A 6 22.17 11.90 -27.95
N GLY A 7 22.31 11.33 -29.15
CA GLY A 7 22.09 12.02 -30.42
C GLY A 7 21.08 11.27 -31.27
N LEU A 8 20.28 12.01 -32.04
CA LEU A 8 19.31 11.47 -32.99
C LEU A 8 19.59 12.06 -34.37
N SER A 9 19.76 11.19 -35.37
CA SER A 9 19.76 11.60 -36.77
C SER A 9 18.35 12.03 -37.21
N ALA A 10 18.24 12.79 -38.30
CA ALA A 10 16.95 13.19 -38.83
C ALA A 10 16.03 11.98 -39.09
N GLY A 11 14.85 11.99 -38.49
CA GLY A 11 13.85 10.91 -38.60
C GLY A 11 14.09 9.69 -37.71
N ALA A 12 15.17 9.65 -36.91
CA ALA A 12 15.44 8.56 -35.97
C ALA A 12 14.65 8.72 -34.66
N ASN A 13 14.48 7.62 -33.93
CA ASN A 13 13.86 7.58 -32.60
C ASN A 13 14.75 6.84 -31.58
N ILE A 14 14.55 7.14 -30.30
CA ILE A 14 15.14 6.42 -29.17
C ILE A 14 14.08 6.27 -28.08
N SER A 15 14.12 5.15 -27.37
CA SER A 15 13.29 4.93 -26.19
C SER A 15 14.06 5.34 -24.93
N VAL A 16 13.40 6.12 -24.06
CA VAL A 16 13.91 6.50 -22.74
C VAL A 16 13.07 5.79 -21.68
N THR A 17 13.72 5.04 -20.79
CA THR A 17 13.04 4.35 -19.68
C THR A 17 13.15 5.18 -18.41
N VAL A 18 12.02 5.36 -17.73
CA VAL A 18 11.90 6.05 -16.44
C VAL A 18 11.39 5.05 -15.42
N THR A 19 12.09 4.95 -14.29
CA THR A 19 11.77 4.03 -13.19
C THR A 19 11.47 4.83 -11.95
N ILE A 20 10.42 4.45 -11.23
CA ILE A 20 10.04 5.05 -9.95
C ILE A 20 10.16 3.98 -8.89
N ASP A 21 10.93 4.25 -7.84
CA ASP A 21 10.94 3.46 -6.62
C ASP A 21 9.85 4.03 -5.70
N ARG A 22 8.81 3.22 -5.45
CA ARG A 22 7.67 3.63 -4.61
C ARG A 22 7.93 3.39 -3.13
N ASP A 23 8.90 2.55 -2.78
CA ASP A 23 9.12 2.14 -1.39
C ASP A 23 9.78 3.27 -0.58
N VAL A 24 10.52 4.16 -1.25
CA VAL A 24 11.14 5.35 -0.66
C VAL A 24 10.18 6.53 -0.49
N VAL A 25 8.91 6.41 -0.89
CA VAL A 25 7.89 7.47 -0.76
C VAL A 25 7.09 7.25 0.52
N PRO A 26 7.29 8.03 1.60
CA PRO A 26 6.75 7.69 2.92
C PRO A 26 5.26 7.93 3.09
N GLN A 27 4.62 8.72 2.21
CA GLN A 27 3.22 9.11 2.34
C GLN A 27 2.42 8.64 1.12
N GLY A 28 1.14 8.35 1.32
CA GLY A 28 0.22 8.11 0.21
C GLY A 28 -0.26 9.43 -0.40
N GLY A 29 -0.54 9.43 -1.70
CA GLY A 29 -1.07 10.57 -2.42
C GLY A 29 -0.65 10.62 -3.89
N ASP A 30 -0.98 11.74 -4.52
CA ASP A 30 -0.61 12.07 -5.89
C ASP A 30 0.72 12.82 -5.94
N TYR A 31 1.55 12.43 -6.89
CA TYR A 31 2.84 13.03 -7.17
C TYR A 31 2.91 13.38 -8.66
N SER A 32 3.44 14.55 -8.96
CA SER A 32 3.64 15.01 -10.33
C SER A 32 5.05 15.55 -10.50
N ASP A 33 5.64 15.31 -11.68
CA ASP A 33 6.93 15.85 -12.07
C ASP A 33 6.98 16.08 -13.58
N ASN A 34 7.96 16.85 -14.04
CA ASN A 34 8.18 17.15 -15.44
C ASN A 34 9.55 16.64 -15.89
N ILE A 35 9.54 15.72 -16.85
CA ILE A 35 10.77 15.30 -17.54
C ILE A 35 11.04 16.27 -18.66
N SER A 36 12.12 17.04 -18.52
CA SER A 36 12.53 18.03 -19.52
C SER A 36 13.63 17.46 -20.43
N PHE A 37 13.46 17.65 -21.72
CA PHE A 37 14.42 17.31 -22.76
C PHE A 37 14.87 18.61 -23.44
N THR A 38 16.17 18.81 -23.57
CA THR A 38 16.76 19.95 -24.26
C THR A 38 17.66 19.45 -25.38
N SER A 39 17.61 20.12 -26.53
CA SER A 39 18.46 19.85 -27.68
C SER A 39 18.94 21.17 -28.30
N ASN A 40 19.90 21.08 -29.21
CA ASN A 40 20.32 22.22 -30.03
C ASN A 40 19.22 22.72 -30.99
N GLY A 41 18.10 21.99 -31.13
CA GLY A 41 16.95 22.38 -31.96
C GLY A 41 15.72 22.83 -31.16
N GLY A 42 15.77 22.85 -29.83
CA GLY A 42 14.63 23.20 -28.97
C GLY A 42 14.47 22.28 -27.77
N SER A 43 13.35 22.41 -27.06
CA SER A 43 13.05 21.67 -25.83
C SER A 43 11.68 21.01 -25.89
N ALA A 44 11.52 19.90 -25.17
CA ALA A 44 10.26 19.21 -24.97
C ALA A 44 10.09 18.85 -23.50
N THR A 45 8.86 18.84 -23.01
CA THR A 45 8.55 18.47 -21.62
C THR A 45 7.48 17.39 -21.63
N VAL A 46 7.68 16.38 -20.80
CA VAL A 46 6.72 15.29 -20.56
C VAL A 46 6.32 15.34 -19.10
N ALA A 47 5.04 15.60 -18.84
CA ALA A 47 4.47 15.50 -17.50
C ALA A 47 4.33 14.03 -17.12
N VAL A 48 4.77 13.68 -15.91
CA VAL A 48 4.58 12.36 -15.31
C VAL A 48 3.79 12.49 -14.03
N THR A 49 2.89 11.53 -13.81
CA THR A 49 2.10 11.43 -12.59
C THR A 49 2.25 10.05 -11.97
N MET A 50 2.22 9.99 -10.65
CA MET A 50 2.23 8.76 -9.88
C MET A 50 1.22 8.88 -8.75
N HIS A 51 0.41 7.84 -8.57
CA HIS A 51 -0.43 7.67 -7.39
C HIS A 51 0.14 6.59 -6.47
N LYS A 52 0.13 6.82 -5.15
CA LYS A 52 0.48 5.83 -4.12
C LYS A 52 -0.61 5.79 -3.05
N SER A 53 -1.15 4.60 -2.78
CA SER A 53 -2.04 4.37 -1.64
C SER A 53 -1.33 3.52 -0.58
N ILE A 54 -1.60 3.80 0.70
CA ILE A 54 -1.03 3.13 1.87
C ILE A 54 -2.15 2.74 2.83
N LEU A 55 -2.21 1.45 3.16
CA LEU A 55 -3.07 0.87 4.19
C LEU A 55 -2.16 0.26 5.26
N ALA A 56 -2.32 0.69 6.51
CA ALA A 56 -1.49 0.26 7.63
C ALA A 56 -2.34 -0.38 8.74
N ALA A 57 -1.82 -1.42 9.38
CA ALA A 57 -2.45 -2.09 10.51
C ALA A 57 -1.53 -2.06 11.73
N THR A 58 -2.05 -1.66 12.90
CA THR A 58 -1.29 -1.58 14.15
C THR A 58 -2.06 -2.21 15.31
N PRO A 59 -1.48 -3.18 16.05
CA PRO A 59 -0.15 -3.76 15.85
C PRO A 59 -0.10 -4.69 14.62
N ALA A 60 1.11 -4.91 14.09
CA ALA A 60 1.34 -5.83 12.96
C ALA A 60 1.14 -7.32 13.35
N GLN A 61 1.14 -7.62 14.65
CA GLN A 61 0.87 -8.95 15.19
C GLN A 61 0.00 -8.83 16.44
N VAL A 62 -0.91 -9.78 16.60
CA VAL A 62 -1.84 -9.85 17.71
C VAL A 62 -1.61 -11.16 18.45
N ASP A 63 -1.18 -11.07 19.71
CA ASP A 63 -1.04 -12.22 20.60
C ASP A 63 -2.24 -12.30 21.56
N PHE A 64 -3.00 -13.39 21.42
CA PHE A 64 -4.15 -13.69 22.27
C PHE A 64 -3.76 -14.34 23.61
N GLY A 65 -2.52 -14.81 23.75
CA GLY A 65 -2.05 -15.53 24.92
C GLY A 65 -2.92 -16.72 25.31
N SER A 66 -2.85 -17.14 26.57
CA SER A 66 -3.61 -18.30 27.07
C SER A 66 -5.07 -18.01 27.41
N THR A 67 -5.49 -16.74 27.47
CA THR A 67 -6.79 -16.37 28.07
C THR A 67 -7.71 -15.55 27.18
N TYR A 68 -7.19 -14.76 26.23
CA TYR A 68 -8.03 -13.78 25.57
C TYR A 68 -8.70 -14.33 24.31
N ALA A 69 -10.02 -14.20 24.24
CA ALA A 69 -10.79 -14.57 23.04
C ALA A 69 -10.88 -13.43 22.02
N SER A 70 -10.48 -12.21 22.38
CA SER A 70 -10.50 -11.06 21.49
C SER A 70 -9.38 -10.05 21.75
N ARG A 71 -9.03 -9.33 20.69
CA ARG A 71 -7.97 -8.32 20.64
C ARG A 71 -8.36 -7.22 19.67
N GLN A 72 -7.76 -6.05 19.83
CA GLN A 72 -7.97 -4.91 18.94
C GLN A 72 -6.74 -4.63 18.10
N LEU A 73 -6.98 -4.21 16.88
CA LEU A 73 -6.00 -3.54 16.03
C LEU A 73 -6.65 -2.34 15.35
N VAL A 74 -5.83 -1.38 14.95
CA VAL A 74 -6.25 -0.21 14.19
C VAL A 74 -5.88 -0.44 12.73
N LEU A 75 -6.85 -0.29 11.84
CA LEU A 75 -6.60 -0.20 10.41
C LEU A 75 -6.68 1.28 10.01
N GLN A 76 -5.64 1.78 9.37
CA GLN A 76 -5.49 3.18 8.99
C GLN A 76 -5.21 3.32 7.50
N ASN A 77 -5.90 4.25 6.87
CA ASN A 77 -5.58 4.73 5.53
C ASN A 77 -4.61 5.90 5.67
N GLU A 78 -3.35 5.69 5.29
CA GLU A 78 -2.30 6.72 5.31
C GLU A 78 -2.18 7.44 3.96
N SER A 79 -3.23 7.36 3.15
CA SER A 79 -3.34 8.02 1.83
C SER A 79 -4.26 9.24 1.90
N ASN A 80 -4.16 10.07 0.87
CA ASN A 80 -5.08 11.18 0.63
C ASN A 80 -6.37 10.78 -0.12
N ASP A 81 -6.49 9.50 -0.46
CA ASP A 81 -7.63 8.94 -1.20
C ASP A 81 -8.53 8.10 -0.30
N THR A 82 -9.72 7.75 -0.80
CA THR A 82 -10.62 6.81 -0.10
C THR A 82 -10.26 5.37 -0.45
N LEU A 83 -10.12 4.51 0.57
CA LEU A 83 -9.85 3.09 0.42
C LEU A 83 -11.04 2.24 0.83
N ASN A 84 -11.46 1.33 -0.05
CA ASN A 84 -12.33 0.23 0.32
C ASN A 84 -11.46 -0.96 0.74
N TRP A 85 -11.76 -1.55 1.89
CA TRP A 85 -10.95 -2.62 2.47
C TRP A 85 -11.82 -3.82 2.84
N GLN A 86 -11.18 -4.98 2.87
CA GLN A 86 -11.75 -6.25 3.31
C GLN A 86 -10.70 -7.00 4.13
N GLY A 87 -11.13 -7.57 5.26
CA GLY A 87 -10.34 -8.45 6.10
C GLY A 87 -10.96 -9.83 6.15
N SER A 88 -10.11 -10.84 6.12
CA SER A 88 -10.46 -12.25 6.33
C SER A 88 -9.38 -12.88 7.19
N ALA A 89 -9.70 -14.02 7.81
CA ALA A 89 -8.71 -14.87 8.44
C ALA A 89 -8.68 -16.20 7.70
N ASP A 90 -7.49 -16.78 7.52
CA ASP A 90 -7.33 -18.07 6.86
C ASP A 90 -7.87 -19.21 7.73
N GLU A 91 -7.72 -19.06 9.05
CA GLU A 91 -8.08 -20.07 10.02
C GLU A 91 -9.54 -19.93 10.47
N SER A 92 -10.28 -21.04 10.48
CA SER A 92 -11.72 -21.03 10.82
C SER A 92 -12.01 -20.65 12.27
N TYR A 93 -11.01 -20.74 13.14
CA TYR A 93 -11.12 -20.33 14.55
C TYR A 93 -10.83 -18.84 14.75
N LEU A 94 -10.41 -18.11 13.71
CA LEU A 94 -10.16 -16.67 13.76
C LEU A 94 -11.28 -15.90 13.04
N GLY A 95 -11.52 -14.68 13.49
CA GLY A 95 -12.43 -13.75 12.85
C GLY A 95 -12.00 -12.31 13.06
N VAL A 96 -12.46 -11.41 12.18
CA VAL A 96 -12.21 -9.97 12.28
C VAL A 96 -13.52 -9.21 12.08
N THR A 97 -13.80 -8.23 12.94
CA THR A 97 -15.02 -7.40 12.88
C THR A 97 -14.68 -5.92 13.10
N PRO A 98 -15.14 -5.00 12.24
CA PRO A 98 -15.76 -5.27 10.93
C PRO A 98 -14.80 -6.02 9.99
N ASN A 99 -15.34 -6.78 9.03
CA ASN A 99 -14.55 -7.49 8.02
C ASN A 99 -14.53 -6.76 6.65
N THR A 100 -15.29 -5.68 6.50
CA THR A 100 -15.24 -4.81 5.33
C THR A 100 -15.54 -3.38 5.74
N GLY A 101 -15.16 -2.42 4.90
CA GLY A 101 -15.55 -1.04 5.10
C GLY A 101 -14.87 -0.09 4.12
N THR A 102 -15.07 1.20 4.39
CA THR A 102 -14.47 2.30 3.65
C THR A 102 -13.72 3.18 4.63
N LEU A 103 -12.47 3.52 4.31
CA LEU A 103 -11.65 4.48 5.02
C LEU A 103 -11.45 5.71 4.13
N TYR A 104 -11.95 6.85 4.57
CA TYR A 104 -11.65 8.13 3.94
C TYR A 104 -10.16 8.48 4.09
N ALA A 105 -9.74 9.53 3.38
CA ALA A 105 -8.39 10.07 3.46
C ALA A 105 -7.94 10.25 4.92
N SER A 106 -6.75 9.74 5.26
CA SER A 106 -6.20 9.78 6.63
C SER A 106 -7.09 9.14 7.73
N GLY A 107 -8.14 8.41 7.35
CA GLY A 107 -9.11 7.81 8.26
C GLY A 107 -8.61 6.52 8.90
N SER A 108 -9.20 6.16 10.04
CA SER A 108 -8.89 4.91 10.75
C SER A 108 -10.15 4.23 11.29
N VAL A 109 -10.07 2.91 11.47
CA VAL A 109 -11.11 2.10 12.11
C VAL A 109 -10.48 1.13 13.11
N ASN A 110 -11.15 0.94 14.25
CA ASN A 110 -10.78 -0.12 15.19
C ASN A 110 -11.40 -1.43 14.74
N LEU A 111 -10.57 -2.44 14.55
CA LEU A 111 -10.98 -3.81 14.27
C LEU A 111 -10.82 -4.65 15.53
N THR A 112 -11.77 -5.57 15.73
CA THR A 112 -11.69 -6.60 16.75
C THR A 112 -11.36 -7.91 16.06
N VAL A 113 -10.22 -8.50 16.42
CA VAL A 113 -9.86 -9.87 16.04
C VAL A 113 -10.33 -10.80 17.15
N SER A 114 -11.03 -11.86 16.80
CA SER A 114 -11.57 -12.86 17.72
C SER A 114 -10.98 -14.24 17.45
N ALA A 115 -10.81 -15.04 18.51
CA ALA A 115 -10.39 -16.43 18.45
C ALA A 115 -11.40 -17.32 19.18
N ASP A 116 -12.01 -18.26 18.47
CA ASP A 116 -12.83 -19.34 19.04
C ASP A 116 -11.94 -20.53 19.41
N ARG A 117 -11.89 -20.85 20.70
CA ARG A 117 -10.99 -21.88 21.24
C ARG A 117 -11.68 -23.20 21.54
N ILE A 118 -13.00 -23.29 21.34
CA ILE A 118 -13.81 -24.40 21.84
C ILE A 118 -13.37 -25.76 21.27
N LEU A 119 -12.83 -25.78 20.04
CA LEU A 119 -12.41 -27.00 19.34
C LEU A 119 -10.90 -27.05 19.06
N LEU A 120 -10.12 -26.13 19.65
CA LEU A 120 -8.68 -26.14 19.48
C LEU A 120 -8.05 -27.13 20.45
N VAL A 121 -7.19 -28.00 19.92
CA VAL A 121 -6.33 -28.85 20.74
C VAL A 121 -5.34 -27.98 21.52
N ASP A 122 -4.90 -28.46 22.69
CA ASP A 122 -3.88 -27.76 23.48
C ASP A 122 -2.61 -27.53 22.63
N GLY A 123 -2.11 -26.29 22.62
CA GLY A 123 -0.92 -25.93 21.86
C GLY A 123 -0.90 -24.47 21.42
N THR A 124 0.16 -24.11 20.69
CA THR A 124 0.28 -22.83 20.01
C THR A 124 -0.35 -22.91 18.63
N HIS A 125 -1.24 -21.97 18.31
CA HIS A 125 -1.90 -21.86 17.02
C HIS A 125 -1.61 -20.48 16.40
N THR A 126 -1.39 -20.44 15.09
CA THR A 126 -1.07 -19.22 14.33
C THR A 126 -1.97 -19.15 13.10
N GLY A 127 -2.42 -17.95 12.74
CA GLY A 127 -3.17 -17.72 11.50
C GLY A 127 -2.83 -16.34 10.93
N ASN A 128 -3.09 -16.16 9.63
CA ASN A 128 -2.96 -14.89 8.92
C ASN A 128 -4.33 -14.29 8.61
#